data_AF-A0A7J5TT60-F1
#
_entry.id   AF-A0A7J5TT60-F1
#
_cell.length_a   1.000
_cell.length_b   1.000
_cell.length_c   1.000
_cell.angle_alpha   90.00
_cell.angle_beta   90.00
_cell.angle_gamma   90.00
#
_symmetry.space_group_name_H-M   'P 1'
#
loop_
_entity.id
_entity.type
_entity.pdbx_description
1 polymer ?
#
loop_
_entity_poly.entity_id
_entity_poly.type
_entity_poly.pdbx_seq_one_letter_code
_entity_poly.pdbx_strand_id
1 'polypeptide(L)'
;MTKIAEVYRAMRREGKSTPALSFIVNSKPEQTVQRLYKTIYKPALLNDLWFQWKGKPLLLCPPEAVTPDIDSAFTTRQSWAWSKGQTWFGDGKDKWTWLDHTPQSYGWHESKDKPEQISVSIAEHPMSNIGRSFHDGKEPDGKRSGEGLYFAEQWKRALDVDPEFVFVTGWNEWVAMRFDDGKSKTMIGKPIAKGETYFVDLYNAEYSRDAEPVRGAFTDNYYYQLVDNIRKFKGARAVPAVSENYKIAIDGKFADWKSVKNSFLDDVGDVTHRKHPGWGRVREYVNTTGRNDIVESKVASDAEFVSFYVRTASPLTAWNSPDWMRLFISVQDGSKPAWEGFEFMVNRTPKNATTTLERSKGGWNWEPLADVSYRTNGSELEIRLPKKALGITGNTFTLDFKWADNAPADGDPLHWLDKGDAAPNARFRYRYDKR
;
A
#
# COMPACT_ATOMS: atom_id res chain seq x y z
N MET A 1 -9.20 -10.02 17.16
CA MET A 1 -7.99 -10.77 16.72
C MET A 1 -8.38 -11.89 15.76
N THR A 2 -9.31 -12.79 16.11
CA THR A 2 -9.74 -13.91 15.24
C THR A 2 -10.11 -13.49 13.81
N LYS A 3 -10.82 -12.37 13.65
CA LYS A 3 -11.18 -11.85 12.32
C LYS A 3 -10.00 -11.53 11.40
N ILE A 4 -8.90 -10.96 11.93
CA ILE A 4 -7.69 -10.70 11.11
C ILE A 4 -7.06 -12.03 10.70
N ALA A 5 -6.96 -12.99 11.63
CA ALA A 5 -6.43 -14.32 11.34
C ALA A 5 -7.28 -15.08 10.31
N GLU A 6 -8.61 -14.99 10.40
CA GLU A 6 -9.54 -15.58 9.44
C GLU A 6 -9.36 -15.00 8.03
N VAL A 7 -9.25 -13.66 7.93
CA VAL A 7 -8.99 -12.98 6.66
C VAL A 7 -7.64 -13.40 6.07
N TYR A 8 -6.57 -13.41 6.86
CA TYR A 8 -5.25 -13.83 6.37
C TYR A 8 -5.24 -15.29 5.91
N ARG A 9 -5.92 -16.19 6.63
CA ARG A 9 -6.06 -17.58 6.20
C ARG A 9 -6.91 -17.73 4.93
N ALA A 10 -7.94 -16.89 4.75
CA ALA A 10 -8.71 -16.87 3.50
C ALA A 10 -7.82 -16.45 2.31
N MET A 11 -7.10 -15.35 2.45
CA MET A 11 -6.13 -14.88 1.45
C MET A 11 -5.09 -15.97 1.12
N ARG A 12 -4.54 -16.67 2.11
CA ARG A 12 -3.59 -17.76 1.87
C ARG A 12 -4.21 -18.96 1.14
N ARG A 13 -5.48 -19.30 1.41
CA ARG A 13 -6.21 -20.34 0.66
C ARG A 13 -6.44 -19.94 -0.81
N GLU A 14 -6.50 -18.64 -1.09
CA GLU A 14 -6.54 -18.08 -2.44
C GLU A 14 -5.15 -18.02 -3.12
N GLY A 15 -4.08 -18.48 -2.44
CA GLY A 15 -2.72 -18.44 -2.96
C GLY A 15 -1.99 -17.11 -2.75
N LYS A 16 -2.60 -16.16 -2.01
CA LYS A 16 -1.99 -14.86 -1.70
C LYS A 16 -1.03 -14.98 -0.53
N SER A 17 0.04 -14.18 -0.55
CA SER A 17 0.92 -14.00 0.61
C SER A 17 0.27 -13.04 1.61
N THR A 18 0.50 -13.25 2.90
CA THR A 18 0.01 -12.33 3.95
C THR A 18 1.13 -11.98 4.91
N PRO A 19 1.01 -10.84 5.62
CA PRO A 19 1.85 -10.57 6.78
C PRO A 19 1.74 -11.69 7.83
N ALA A 20 2.77 -11.80 8.66
CA ALA A 20 2.75 -12.55 9.90
C ALA A 20 2.41 -11.61 11.08
N LEU A 21 2.10 -12.19 12.24
CA LEU A 21 1.59 -11.48 13.42
C LEU A 21 2.60 -11.55 14.57
N SER A 22 2.77 -10.41 15.25
CA SER A 22 3.50 -10.25 16.51
C SER A 22 2.69 -9.33 17.43
N PHE A 23 2.99 -9.33 18.73
CA PHE A 23 2.31 -8.49 19.71
C PHE A 23 3.28 -7.52 20.37
N ILE A 24 2.80 -6.29 20.59
CA ILE A 24 3.42 -5.31 21.47
C ILE A 24 2.51 -5.09 22.69
N VAL A 25 3.06 -5.25 23.89
CA VAL A 25 2.31 -5.21 25.14
C VAL A 25 3.01 -4.32 26.15
N ASN A 26 2.38 -3.22 26.55
CA ASN A 26 2.93 -2.31 27.57
C ASN A 26 1.98 -2.05 28.75
N SER A 27 0.66 -2.09 28.54
CA SER A 27 -0.33 -1.87 29.60
C SER A 27 -0.55 -3.13 30.44
N LYS A 28 -0.35 -3.04 31.76
CA LYS A 28 -0.45 -4.17 32.72
C LYS A 28 0.30 -5.40 32.19
N PRO A 29 1.61 -5.27 31.93
CA PRO A 29 2.31 -6.15 30.99
C PRO A 29 2.34 -7.62 31.46
N GLU A 30 2.57 -7.88 32.74
CA GLU A 30 2.52 -9.25 33.31
C GLU A 30 1.18 -9.93 33.07
N GLN A 31 0.08 -9.26 33.41
CA GLN A 31 -1.29 -9.80 33.26
C GLN A 31 -1.63 -10.02 31.79
N THR A 32 -1.28 -9.06 30.93
CA THR A 32 -1.61 -9.09 29.50
C THR A 32 -0.80 -10.15 28.76
N VAL A 33 0.50 -10.28 29.03
CA VAL A 33 1.35 -11.33 28.44
C VAL A 33 0.90 -12.72 28.91
N GLN A 34 0.61 -12.89 30.20
CA GLN A 34 0.10 -14.18 30.70
C GLN A 34 -1.25 -14.55 30.08
N ARG A 35 -2.13 -13.58 29.87
CA ARG A 35 -3.38 -13.80 29.14
C ARG A 35 -3.12 -14.20 27.69
N LEU A 36 -2.31 -13.45 26.95
CA LEU A 36 -1.90 -13.76 25.57
C LEU A 36 -1.36 -15.20 25.46
N TYR A 37 -0.45 -15.57 26.35
CA TYR A 37 0.14 -16.90 26.41
C TYR A 37 -0.91 -17.99 26.63
N LYS A 38 -1.79 -17.83 27.63
CA LYS A 38 -2.82 -18.83 27.97
C LYS A 38 -3.93 -18.94 26.94
N THR A 39 -4.35 -17.83 26.32
CA THR A 39 -5.55 -17.81 25.47
C THR A 39 -5.27 -17.89 23.98
N ILE A 40 -4.05 -17.57 23.54
CA ILE A 40 -3.70 -17.53 22.10
C ILE A 40 -2.54 -18.48 21.79
N TYR A 41 -1.44 -18.40 22.53
CA TYR A 41 -0.26 -19.23 22.24
C TYR A 41 -0.46 -20.70 22.63
N LYS A 42 -0.80 -21.01 23.90
CA LYS A 42 -1.01 -22.39 24.37
C LYS A 42 -2.06 -23.16 23.56
N PRO A 43 -3.22 -22.56 23.18
CA PRO A 43 -4.19 -23.25 22.34
C PRO A 43 -3.82 -23.25 20.85
N ALA A 44 -2.63 -22.78 20.48
CA ALA A 44 -2.10 -22.74 19.11
C ALA A 44 -2.97 -21.96 18.11
N LEU A 45 -3.71 -20.93 18.56
CA LEU A 45 -4.69 -20.24 17.72
C LEU A 45 -4.09 -19.50 16.52
N LEU A 46 -2.79 -19.22 16.55
CA LEU A 46 -2.05 -18.47 15.53
C LEU A 46 -0.80 -19.21 15.02
N ASN A 47 -0.72 -20.54 15.18
CA ASN A 47 0.51 -21.29 14.91
C ASN A 47 1.09 -21.08 13.49
N ASP A 48 0.20 -20.94 12.51
CA ASP A 48 0.51 -20.66 11.10
C ASP A 48 0.77 -19.17 10.79
N LEU A 49 0.43 -18.26 11.71
CA LEU A 49 0.46 -16.81 11.50
C LEU A 49 1.53 -16.09 12.32
N TRP A 50 2.18 -16.75 13.28
CA TRP A 50 3.24 -16.12 14.08
C TRP A 50 4.41 -15.64 13.23
N PHE A 51 4.85 -14.41 13.48
CA PHE A 51 6.14 -13.93 13.00
C PHE A 51 7.24 -14.60 13.82
N GLN A 52 8.05 -15.44 13.17
CA GLN A 52 9.16 -16.15 13.80
C GLN A 52 10.42 -15.29 13.77
N TRP A 53 11.08 -15.16 14.91
CA TRP A 53 12.37 -14.49 15.04
C TRP A 53 13.32 -15.31 15.91
N LYS A 54 14.53 -15.60 15.41
CA LYS A 54 15.53 -16.42 16.11
C LYS A 54 14.96 -17.75 16.65
N GLY A 55 14.08 -18.38 15.86
CA GLY A 55 13.52 -19.71 16.13
C GLY A 55 12.25 -19.76 17.00
N LYS A 56 11.75 -18.63 17.52
CA LYS A 56 10.51 -18.56 18.30
C LYS A 56 9.62 -17.40 17.82
N PRO A 57 8.31 -17.41 18.12
CA PRO A 57 7.46 -16.25 17.87
C PRO A 57 7.99 -14.99 18.57
N LEU A 58 7.94 -13.84 17.90
CA LEU A 58 8.34 -12.56 18.48
C LEU A 58 7.26 -12.04 19.44
N LEU A 59 7.70 -11.49 20.58
CA LEU A 59 6.88 -10.75 21.53
C LEU A 59 7.62 -9.49 21.98
N LEU A 60 7.00 -8.32 21.82
CA LEU A 60 7.52 -7.06 22.33
C LEU A 60 6.86 -6.74 23.67
N CYS A 61 7.62 -6.82 24.77
CA CYS A 61 7.10 -6.57 26.12
C CYS A 61 8.17 -6.09 27.11
N PRO A 62 7.79 -5.38 28.18
CA PRO A 62 8.69 -5.06 29.29
C PRO A 62 9.30 -6.31 29.95
N PRO A 63 10.57 -6.26 30.41
CA PRO A 63 11.27 -7.40 31.00
C PRO A 63 10.55 -8.04 32.18
N GLU A 64 9.84 -7.24 33.00
CA GLU A 64 9.08 -7.73 34.15
C GLU A 64 7.95 -8.71 33.77
N ALA A 65 7.49 -8.70 32.51
CA ALA A 65 6.48 -9.64 32.03
C ALA A 65 7.05 -10.97 31.51
N VAL A 66 8.38 -11.12 31.46
CA VAL A 66 9.06 -12.30 30.92
C VAL A 66 9.32 -13.31 32.03
N THR A 67 8.35 -14.19 32.27
CA THR A 67 8.54 -15.36 33.14
C THR A 67 9.29 -16.48 32.40
N PRO A 68 9.80 -17.53 33.09
CA PRO A 68 10.50 -18.65 32.42
C PRO A 68 9.68 -19.32 31.31
N ASP A 69 8.37 -19.48 31.51
CA ASP A 69 7.47 -20.02 30.48
C ASP A 69 7.41 -19.13 29.23
N ILE A 70 7.45 -17.80 29.42
CA ILE A 70 7.42 -16.82 28.34
C ILE A 70 8.75 -16.81 27.59
N ASP A 71 9.86 -16.80 28.33
CA ASP A 71 11.21 -16.86 27.76
C ASP A 71 11.42 -18.16 26.95
N SER A 72 10.90 -19.29 27.43
CA SER A 72 10.92 -20.54 26.68
C SER A 72 10.07 -20.48 25.40
N ALA A 73 8.94 -19.77 25.42
CA ALA A 73 7.96 -19.76 24.34
C ALA A 73 8.23 -18.72 23.24
N PHE A 74 8.85 -17.59 23.57
CA PHE A 74 8.99 -16.43 22.69
C PHE A 74 10.44 -15.95 22.58
N THR A 75 10.74 -15.29 21.47
CA THR A 75 11.87 -14.34 21.40
C THR A 75 11.35 -12.98 21.84
N THR A 76 11.93 -12.41 22.89
CA THR A 76 11.43 -11.17 23.50
C THR A 76 12.34 -9.97 23.25
N ARG A 77 11.73 -8.79 23.09
CA ARG A 77 12.43 -7.49 23.09
C ARG A 77 11.62 -6.50 23.91
N GLN A 78 12.28 -5.62 24.66
CA GLN A 78 11.56 -4.52 25.29
C GLN A 78 11.28 -3.44 24.25
N SER A 79 10.05 -2.94 24.19
CA SER A 79 9.69 -1.90 23.21
C SER A 79 8.93 -0.74 23.81
N TRP A 80 9.45 0.47 23.59
CA TRP A 80 8.83 1.72 24.02
C TRP A 80 9.20 2.89 23.07
N ALA A 81 8.70 4.09 23.35
CA ALA A 81 9.04 5.29 22.60
C ALA A 81 10.35 5.92 23.10
N TRP A 82 11.08 6.49 22.14
CA TRP A 82 12.28 7.30 22.25
C TRP A 82 13.49 6.57 22.83
N SER A 83 14.65 6.74 22.18
CA SER A 83 15.91 6.15 22.64
C SER A 83 16.75 7.14 23.45
N LYS A 84 16.88 8.37 22.95
CA LYS A 84 17.82 9.36 23.48
C LYS A 84 17.41 9.85 24.87
N GLY A 85 18.33 9.75 25.83
CA GLY A 85 18.11 10.19 27.21
C GLY A 85 17.12 9.31 28.00
N GLN A 86 16.75 8.13 27.46
CA GLN A 86 15.80 7.24 28.10
C GLN A 86 16.49 6.06 28.79
N THR A 87 16.31 5.95 30.11
CA THR A 87 16.91 4.89 30.93
C THR A 87 16.49 3.48 30.48
N TRP A 88 15.27 3.33 29.98
CA TRP A 88 14.76 2.03 29.52
C TRP A 88 15.51 1.51 28.28
N PHE A 89 15.98 2.43 27.43
CA PHE A 89 16.70 2.10 26.20
C PHE A 89 18.16 1.76 26.49
N GLY A 90 18.79 2.49 27.43
CA GLY A 90 20.16 2.24 27.84
C GLY A 90 21.11 2.27 26.64
N ASP A 91 21.83 1.16 26.40
CA ASP A 91 22.74 1.02 25.27
C ASP A 91 22.13 0.31 24.04
N GLY A 92 20.82 0.05 24.04
CA GLY A 92 20.08 -0.55 22.92
C GLY A 92 20.03 -2.08 22.92
N LYS A 93 20.65 -2.77 23.90
CA LYS A 93 20.63 -4.24 23.96
C LYS A 93 19.22 -4.77 24.19
N ASP A 94 18.70 -5.52 23.20
CA ASP A 94 17.37 -6.13 23.22
C ASP A 94 16.22 -5.10 23.38
N LYS A 95 16.46 -3.86 22.92
CA LYS A 95 15.50 -2.75 22.99
C LYS A 95 15.08 -2.30 21.60
N TRP A 96 13.78 -2.30 21.31
CA TRP A 96 13.25 -1.90 20.02
C TRP A 96 12.34 -0.68 20.18
N THR A 97 12.66 0.45 19.56
CA THR A 97 11.76 1.60 19.60
C THR A 97 10.55 1.36 18.70
N TRP A 98 9.35 1.74 19.14
CA TRP A 98 8.20 1.87 18.23
C TRP A 98 8.08 3.30 17.68
N LEU A 99 8.73 4.28 18.29
CA LEU A 99 8.77 5.69 17.87
C LEU A 99 10.10 6.27 18.35
N ASP A 100 10.80 7.05 17.53
CA ASP A 100 12.04 7.70 17.95
C ASP A 100 12.31 8.99 17.18
N HIS A 101 13.08 9.89 17.78
CA HIS A 101 13.47 11.16 17.18
C HIS A 101 14.51 10.96 16.09
N THR A 102 14.36 11.63 14.94
CA THR A 102 15.42 11.68 13.93
C THR A 102 16.69 12.37 14.45
N PRO A 103 17.91 11.93 14.09
CA PRO A 103 18.22 10.59 13.59
C PRO A 103 18.02 9.54 14.69
N GLN A 104 17.38 8.41 14.38
CA GLN A 104 17.00 7.40 15.37
C GLN A 104 18.22 6.58 15.84
N SER A 105 18.14 6.07 17.07
CA SER A 105 19.03 5.02 17.54
C SER A 105 18.46 3.64 17.17
N TYR A 106 19.33 2.65 16.98
CA TYR A 106 18.90 1.28 16.72
C TYR A 106 19.07 0.39 17.96
N GLY A 107 18.20 -0.61 18.08
CA GLY A 107 18.38 -1.73 18.97
C GLY A 107 19.33 -2.77 18.41
N TRP A 108 19.95 -3.58 19.26
CA TRP A 108 20.84 -4.67 18.85
C TRP A 108 20.70 -5.91 19.73
N HIS A 109 21.03 -7.08 19.18
CA HIS A 109 21.04 -8.34 19.92
C HIS A 109 22.41 -9.02 19.93
N GLU A 110 23.01 -9.29 18.78
CA GLU A 110 24.25 -10.07 18.71
C GLU A 110 25.47 -9.25 19.13
N SER A 111 25.60 -8.04 18.58
CA SER A 111 26.64 -7.08 18.93
C SER A 111 26.17 -5.67 18.58
N LYS A 112 26.82 -4.65 19.17
CA LYS A 112 26.52 -3.25 18.89
C LYS A 112 26.71 -2.89 17.40
N ASP A 113 27.62 -3.56 16.72
CA ASP A 113 27.93 -3.32 15.31
C ASP A 113 26.94 -4.00 14.35
N LYS A 114 25.95 -4.75 14.88
CA LYS A 114 24.88 -5.38 14.10
C LYS A 114 23.52 -4.81 14.52
N PRO A 115 23.06 -3.72 13.88
CA PRO A 115 21.75 -3.14 14.11
C PRO A 115 20.63 -4.18 13.87
N GLU A 116 19.84 -4.45 14.90
CA GLU A 116 18.72 -5.38 14.78
C GLU A 116 17.44 -4.66 14.37
N GLN A 117 17.13 -3.51 14.98
CA GLN A 117 15.89 -2.78 14.67
C GLN A 117 16.05 -1.26 14.77
N ILE A 118 15.41 -0.54 13.84
CA ILE A 118 15.20 0.91 13.92
C ILE A 118 13.72 1.25 13.68
N SER A 119 13.19 2.26 14.36
CA SER A 119 11.84 2.76 14.08
C SER A 119 11.86 3.81 12.99
N VAL A 120 10.81 3.85 12.19
CA VAL A 120 10.53 4.91 11.22
C VAL A 120 9.14 5.45 11.51
N SER A 121 9.05 6.76 11.71
CA SER A 121 7.83 7.42 12.17
C SER A 121 7.37 8.48 11.17
N ILE A 122 6.08 8.55 10.91
CA ILE A 122 5.49 9.55 9.99
C ILE A 122 5.35 10.92 10.65
N ALA A 123 5.05 10.92 11.94
CA ALA A 123 4.99 12.06 12.85
C ALA A 123 5.28 11.53 14.26
N GLU A 124 5.28 12.39 15.26
CA GLU A 124 5.26 11.98 16.66
C GLU A 124 4.06 12.56 17.41
N HIS A 125 4.20 12.81 18.72
CA HIS A 125 3.16 13.37 19.55
C HIS A 125 3.08 14.90 19.35
N PRO A 126 1.87 15.49 19.39
CA PRO A 126 1.70 16.94 19.42
C PRO A 126 2.37 17.57 20.65
N MET A 127 2.68 16.78 21.68
CA MET A 127 3.33 17.26 22.91
C MET A 127 4.82 17.57 22.71
N SER A 128 5.50 16.82 21.82
CA SER A 128 6.87 17.12 21.40
C SER A 128 6.91 18.15 20.26
N ASN A 129 5.75 18.54 19.72
CA ASN A 129 5.64 19.43 18.56
C ASN A 129 6.45 18.90 17.37
N ILE A 130 6.36 17.60 17.09
CA ILE A 130 7.00 16.95 15.94
C ILE A 130 5.88 16.33 15.10
N GLY A 131 5.50 17.02 14.05
CA GLY A 131 4.48 16.59 13.09
C GLY A 131 5.10 16.03 11.80
N ARG A 132 4.24 15.74 10.83
CA ARG A 132 4.60 15.29 9.47
C ARG A 132 5.50 16.27 8.72
N SER A 133 5.40 17.56 9.07
CA SER A 133 6.13 18.67 8.48
C SER A 133 7.50 18.89 9.11
N PHE A 134 7.79 18.26 10.24
CA PHE A 134 9.07 18.38 10.91
C PHE A 134 10.21 18.00 9.94
N HIS A 135 11.18 18.89 9.83
CA HIS A 135 12.32 18.72 8.94
C HIS A 135 13.49 19.57 9.45
N ASP A 136 14.72 19.11 9.24
CA ASP A 136 15.95 19.83 9.62
C ASP A 136 15.97 20.27 11.09
N GLY A 137 15.47 19.40 11.97
CA GLY A 137 15.50 19.62 13.42
C GLY A 137 14.44 20.60 13.95
N LYS A 138 13.47 21.03 13.15
CA LYS A 138 12.39 21.91 13.60
C LYS A 138 11.03 21.62 12.95
N GLU A 139 10.00 21.93 13.72
CA GLU A 139 8.63 22.01 13.23
C GLU A 139 8.40 23.39 12.60
N PRO A 140 7.95 23.47 11.33
CA PRO A 140 7.70 24.76 10.70
C PRO A 140 6.41 25.42 11.21
N ASP A 141 6.37 26.76 11.13
CA ASP A 141 5.17 27.56 11.42
C ASP A 141 4.03 27.23 10.45
N GLY A 142 4.36 27.09 9.15
CA GLY A 142 3.45 26.66 8.10
C GLY A 142 3.44 25.16 7.93
N LYS A 143 2.26 24.52 8.08
CA LYS A 143 2.13 23.07 7.97
C LYS A 143 2.19 22.60 6.51
N ARG A 144 3.03 21.58 6.29
CA ARG A 144 3.31 20.89 5.03
C ARG A 144 2.98 19.40 5.17
N SER A 145 1.87 19.09 5.86
CA SER A 145 1.49 17.72 6.24
C SER A 145 1.33 16.76 5.06
N GLY A 146 1.15 17.30 3.85
CA GLY A 146 1.03 16.53 2.61
C GLY A 146 2.36 16.09 2.00
N GLU A 147 3.50 16.58 2.46
CA GLU A 147 4.78 16.39 1.76
C GLU A 147 5.60 15.19 2.28
N GLY A 148 5.40 14.80 3.53
CA GLY A 148 6.07 13.64 4.15
C GLY A 148 7.55 13.83 4.46
N LEU A 149 7.93 15.06 4.83
CA LEU A 149 9.32 15.43 5.11
C LEU A 149 9.91 14.62 6.27
N TYR A 150 9.18 14.51 7.39
CA TYR A 150 9.68 13.78 8.55
C TYR A 150 9.87 12.28 8.27
N PHE A 151 8.91 11.70 7.55
CA PHE A 151 8.96 10.30 7.16
C PHE A 151 10.16 10.01 6.23
N ALA A 152 10.46 10.93 5.31
CA ALA A 152 11.62 10.83 4.43
C ALA A 152 12.95 10.88 5.20
N GLU A 153 13.11 11.76 6.20
CA GLU A 153 14.30 11.78 7.05
C GLU A 153 14.46 10.49 7.88
N GLN A 154 13.35 9.99 8.42
CA GLN A 154 13.33 8.75 9.18
C GLN A 154 13.76 7.56 8.31
N TRP A 155 13.21 7.45 7.11
CA TRP A 155 13.62 6.42 6.16
C TRP A 155 15.05 6.56 5.68
N LYS A 156 15.53 7.79 5.42
CA LYS A 156 16.93 8.02 5.05
C LYS A 156 17.86 7.42 6.10
N ARG A 157 17.63 7.71 7.37
CA ARG A 157 18.42 7.15 8.47
C ARG A 157 18.29 5.63 8.56
N ALA A 158 17.10 5.07 8.38
CA ALA A 158 16.91 3.62 8.40
C ALA A 158 17.67 2.91 7.27
N LEU A 159 17.69 3.48 6.07
CA LEU A 159 18.45 2.96 4.93
C LEU A 159 19.97 3.11 5.15
N ASP A 160 20.42 4.21 5.76
CA ASP A 160 21.83 4.42 6.10
C ASP A 160 22.33 3.44 7.19
N VAL A 161 21.45 3.01 8.10
CA VAL A 161 21.77 2.06 9.18
C VAL A 161 21.76 0.61 8.69
N ASP A 162 20.89 0.29 7.72
CA ASP A 162 20.68 -1.06 7.18
C ASP A 162 20.45 -2.14 8.27
N PRO A 163 19.41 -1.99 9.12
CA PRO A 163 19.14 -2.94 10.20
C PRO A 163 18.48 -4.22 9.69
N GLU A 164 18.41 -5.26 10.52
CA GLU A 164 17.61 -6.46 10.23
C GLU A 164 16.08 -6.14 10.17
N PHE A 165 15.62 -5.12 10.91
CA PHE A 165 14.23 -4.69 10.97
C PHE A 165 14.03 -3.18 10.90
N VAL A 166 12.97 -2.78 10.21
CA VAL A 166 12.37 -1.45 10.32
C VAL A 166 10.97 -1.58 10.92
N PHE A 167 10.73 -0.90 12.04
CA PHE A 167 9.39 -0.77 12.63
C PHE A 167 8.75 0.52 12.14
N VAL A 168 7.68 0.44 11.35
CA VAL A 168 6.98 1.63 10.86
C VAL A 168 5.82 1.97 11.78
N THR A 169 5.81 3.19 12.33
CA THR A 169 4.71 3.72 13.12
C THR A 169 4.03 4.86 12.37
N GLY A 170 2.78 4.70 11.94
CA GLY A 170 1.89 3.53 12.03
C GLY A 170 1.00 3.38 10.80
N TRP A 171 0.08 2.41 10.82
CA TRP A 171 -0.84 2.17 9.71
C TRP A 171 -2.14 2.96 9.84
N ASN A 172 -2.90 2.73 10.91
CA ASN A 172 -4.27 3.23 11.06
C ASN A 172 -4.77 3.28 12.53
N GLU A 173 -4.10 4.03 13.38
CA GLU A 173 -4.58 4.26 14.73
C GLU A 173 -5.76 5.26 14.68
N TRP A 174 -6.98 4.80 14.99
CA TRP A 174 -8.20 5.62 14.81
C TRP A 174 -8.72 6.27 16.09
N VAL A 175 -8.04 6.10 17.22
CA VAL A 175 -8.52 6.55 18.54
C VAL A 175 -7.51 7.50 19.18
N ALA A 176 -7.90 8.76 19.32
CA ALA A 176 -7.17 9.76 20.09
C ALA A 176 -7.70 9.81 21.53
N MET A 177 -6.85 9.49 22.51
CA MET A 177 -7.22 9.61 23.92
C MET A 177 -7.18 11.07 24.39
N ARG A 178 -8.23 11.50 25.10
CA ARG A 178 -8.30 12.81 25.78
C ARG A 178 -7.77 12.70 27.20
N PHE A 179 -6.85 13.57 27.58
CA PHE A 179 -6.27 13.66 28.92
C PHE A 179 -6.49 15.05 29.54
N ASP A 180 -6.53 15.10 30.86
CA ASP A 180 -6.65 16.31 31.69
C ASP A 180 -5.82 16.21 32.98
N ASP A 181 -4.92 15.22 33.06
CA ASP A 181 -4.13 14.91 34.26
C ASP A 181 -2.98 15.91 34.52
N GLY A 182 -2.85 16.93 33.66
CA GLY A 182 -1.83 17.97 33.76
C GLY A 182 -0.40 17.48 33.54
N LYS A 183 -0.19 16.25 33.03
CA LYS A 183 1.17 15.72 32.83
C LYS A 183 1.91 16.42 31.70
N SER A 184 1.18 16.94 30.72
CA SER A 184 1.81 17.62 29.59
C SER A 184 1.78 19.14 29.72
N LYS A 185 2.90 19.77 29.36
CA LYS A 185 3.10 21.22 29.49
C LYS A 185 2.77 21.98 28.20
N THR A 186 2.90 21.33 27.05
CA THR A 186 2.79 21.99 25.74
C THR A 186 2.09 21.08 24.74
N MET A 187 1.19 21.62 23.92
CA MET A 187 0.58 20.94 22.77
C MET A 187 0.82 21.79 21.53
N ILE A 188 1.26 21.21 20.42
CA ILE A 188 1.46 21.91 19.13
C ILE A 188 2.30 23.19 19.26
N GLY A 189 3.31 23.16 20.14
CA GLY A 189 4.20 24.30 20.40
C GLY A 189 3.60 25.39 21.30
N LYS A 190 2.41 25.18 21.87
CA LYS A 190 1.72 26.13 22.75
C LYS A 190 1.61 25.57 24.18
N PRO A 191 1.71 26.40 25.23
CA PRO A 191 1.50 25.95 26.59
C PRO A 191 0.06 25.45 26.79
N ILE A 192 -0.09 24.42 27.63
CA ILE A 192 -1.40 23.95 28.11
C ILE A 192 -1.65 24.63 29.46
N ALA A 193 -2.78 25.33 29.61
CA ALA A 193 -3.15 25.94 30.88
C ALA A 193 -3.66 24.89 31.87
N LYS A 194 -3.54 25.18 33.17
CA LYS A 194 -4.03 24.30 34.23
C LYS A 194 -5.55 24.10 34.09
N GLY A 195 -5.98 22.83 34.01
CA GLY A 195 -7.39 22.46 33.85
C GLY A 195 -7.85 22.31 32.39
N GLU A 196 -6.98 22.56 31.42
CA GLU A 196 -7.26 22.25 30.02
C GLU A 196 -7.05 20.77 29.71
N THR A 197 -7.80 20.28 28.72
CA THR A 197 -7.63 18.94 28.16
C THR A 197 -6.71 18.97 26.95
N TYR A 198 -5.96 17.90 26.73
CA TYR A 198 -5.15 17.71 25.54
C TYR A 198 -5.32 16.29 24.95
N PHE A 199 -4.88 16.13 23.70
CA PHE A 199 -4.87 14.84 23.01
C PHE A 199 -3.42 14.42 22.76
N VAL A 200 -3.10 13.16 23.04
CA VAL A 200 -1.73 12.63 22.89
C VAL A 200 -1.51 12.06 21.49
N ASP A 201 -2.53 11.43 20.93
CA ASP A 201 -2.42 10.67 19.69
C ASP A 201 -3.32 11.27 18.62
N LEU A 202 -2.85 11.30 17.37
CA LEU A 202 -3.68 11.46 16.17
C LEU A 202 -4.55 12.72 16.15
N TYR A 203 -4.05 13.79 16.77
CA TYR A 203 -4.86 14.97 17.07
C TYR A 203 -5.43 15.64 15.81
N ASN A 204 -4.64 15.70 14.74
CA ASN A 204 -5.03 16.25 13.44
C ASN A 204 -4.16 15.65 12.32
N ALA A 205 -4.33 16.14 11.09
CA ALA A 205 -3.53 15.68 9.95
C ALA A 205 -2.01 15.85 10.15
N GLU A 206 -1.57 16.86 10.90
CA GLU A 206 -0.15 17.14 11.16
C GLU A 206 0.47 16.18 12.17
N TYR A 207 -0.27 15.83 13.23
CA TYR A 207 0.21 15.01 14.35
C TYR A 207 -0.47 13.63 14.41
N SER A 208 -0.88 13.10 13.25
CA SER A 208 -1.22 11.69 13.07
C SER A 208 -0.01 10.94 12.52
N ARG A 209 0.20 9.73 13.00
CA ARG A 209 1.30 8.86 12.60
C ARG A 209 0.90 7.88 11.49
N ASP A 210 -0.31 7.96 10.96
CA ASP A 210 -0.87 6.93 10.08
C ASP A 210 -0.42 7.06 8.62
N ALA A 211 -0.10 5.93 8.01
CA ALA A 211 0.26 5.81 6.61
C ALA A 211 -0.92 5.53 5.69
N GLU A 212 -2.08 5.14 6.24
CA GLU A 212 -3.22 4.74 5.42
C GLU A 212 -3.71 5.86 4.50
N PRO A 213 -4.14 5.55 3.26
CA PRO A 213 -4.73 6.54 2.39
C PRO A 213 -5.97 7.21 2.99
N VAL A 214 -6.10 8.52 2.81
CA VAL A 214 -7.24 9.31 3.29
C VAL A 214 -7.82 10.18 2.18
N ARG A 215 -9.12 10.45 2.21
CA ARG A 215 -9.71 11.44 1.29
C ARG A 215 -9.32 12.85 1.73
N GLY A 216 -8.70 13.62 0.84
CA GLY A 216 -8.33 15.02 1.09
C GLY A 216 -6.89 15.19 1.56
N ALA A 217 -6.68 15.29 2.88
CA ALA A 217 -5.49 15.89 3.53
C ALA A 217 -4.13 15.61 2.86
N PHE A 218 -3.83 14.34 2.57
CA PHE A 218 -2.57 13.91 1.97
C PHE A 218 -2.73 12.67 1.09
N THR A 219 -3.98 12.42 0.68
CA THR A 219 -4.39 11.35 -0.24
C THR A 219 -3.73 10.02 0.10
N ASP A 220 -2.84 9.52 -0.75
CA ASP A 220 -2.13 8.25 -0.63
C ASP A 220 -0.60 8.45 -0.58
N ASN A 221 -0.11 9.67 -0.38
CA ASN A 221 1.33 9.97 -0.44
C ASN A 221 2.14 9.08 0.52
N TYR A 222 1.72 8.96 1.78
CA TYR A 222 2.42 8.17 2.80
C TYR A 222 2.42 6.67 2.48
N TYR A 223 1.35 6.17 1.85
CA TYR A 223 1.31 4.79 1.36
C TYR A 223 2.38 4.57 0.28
N TYR A 224 2.54 5.48 -0.68
CA TYR A 224 3.56 5.35 -1.73
C TYR A 224 4.99 5.57 -1.21
N GLN A 225 5.19 6.45 -0.23
CA GLN A 225 6.49 6.56 0.44
C GLN A 225 6.85 5.27 1.20
N LEU A 226 5.87 4.65 1.86
CA LEU A 226 6.06 3.37 2.53
C LEU A 226 6.45 2.28 1.52
N VAL A 227 5.74 2.20 0.39
CA VAL A 227 6.03 1.23 -0.67
C VAL A 227 7.41 1.45 -1.28
N ASP A 228 7.78 2.68 -1.63
CA ASP A 228 9.07 3.02 -2.22
C ASP A 228 10.23 2.63 -1.29
N ASN A 229 10.14 3.01 -0.01
CA ASN A 229 11.22 2.73 0.93
C ASN A 229 11.29 1.24 1.33
N ILE A 230 10.16 0.52 1.42
CA ILE A 230 10.18 -0.93 1.59
C ILE A 230 10.90 -1.61 0.42
N ARG A 231 10.69 -1.15 -0.82
CA ARG A 231 11.36 -1.70 -2.00
C ARG A 231 12.85 -1.36 -2.06
N LYS A 232 13.26 -0.20 -1.55
CA LYS A 232 14.68 0.15 -1.38
C LYS A 232 15.35 -0.73 -0.32
N PHE A 233 14.68 -0.94 0.80
CA PHE A 233 15.20 -1.73 1.93
C PHE A 233 15.22 -3.25 1.65
N LYS A 234 14.12 -3.82 1.17
CA LYS A 234 14.00 -5.28 0.92
C LYS A 234 14.42 -5.70 -0.49
N GLY A 235 14.63 -4.74 -1.38
CA GLY A 235 14.74 -4.96 -2.82
C GLY A 235 13.40 -5.17 -3.52
N ALA A 236 13.45 -5.23 -4.84
CA ALA A 236 12.30 -5.54 -5.69
C ALA A 236 12.69 -6.58 -6.75
N ARG A 237 11.73 -7.42 -7.13
CA ARG A 237 11.93 -8.41 -8.19
C ARG A 237 12.20 -7.72 -9.53
N ALA A 238 13.12 -8.29 -10.31
CA ALA A 238 13.36 -7.86 -11.68
C ALA A 238 12.08 -8.04 -12.54
N VAL A 239 11.87 -7.13 -13.48
CA VAL A 239 10.76 -7.23 -14.44
C VAL A 239 11.12 -8.26 -15.51
N PRO A 240 10.30 -9.30 -15.76
CA PRO A 240 10.57 -10.27 -16.81
C PRO A 240 10.50 -9.62 -18.20
N ALA A 241 11.54 -9.85 -19.01
CA ALA A 241 11.56 -9.46 -20.41
C ALA A 241 10.83 -10.49 -21.29
N VAL A 242 10.21 -10.02 -22.38
CA VAL A 242 9.55 -10.85 -23.39
C VAL A 242 10.26 -10.72 -24.72
N SER A 243 10.73 -11.84 -25.28
CA SER A 243 11.37 -11.87 -26.61
C SER A 243 10.44 -12.39 -27.71
N GLU A 244 9.43 -13.18 -27.36
CA GLU A 244 8.55 -13.86 -28.29
C GLU A 244 7.55 -12.91 -28.96
N ASN A 245 7.24 -13.17 -30.22
CA ASN A 245 6.16 -12.51 -30.95
C ASN A 245 4.92 -13.41 -30.93
N TYR A 246 3.77 -12.82 -30.66
CA TYR A 246 2.50 -13.51 -30.56
C TYR A 246 1.52 -12.88 -31.55
N LYS A 247 1.05 -13.67 -32.52
CA LYS A 247 -0.01 -13.25 -33.43
C LYS A 247 -1.35 -13.54 -32.77
N ILE A 248 -2.09 -12.48 -32.49
CA ILE A 248 -3.40 -12.56 -31.83
C ILE A 248 -4.50 -12.12 -32.81
N ALA A 249 -5.53 -12.95 -32.96
CA ALA A 249 -6.75 -12.60 -33.68
C ALA A 249 -7.75 -11.94 -32.73
N ILE A 250 -8.47 -10.90 -33.20
CA ILE A 250 -9.53 -10.25 -32.41
C ILE A 250 -10.87 -10.77 -32.90
N ASP A 251 -11.20 -12.00 -32.52
CA ASP A 251 -12.36 -12.75 -33.00
C ASP A 251 -13.26 -13.31 -31.87
N GLY A 252 -12.89 -13.07 -30.60
CA GLY A 252 -13.62 -13.57 -29.42
C GLY A 252 -13.32 -15.03 -29.08
N LYS A 253 -12.28 -15.63 -29.70
CA LYS A 253 -11.79 -16.97 -29.40
C LYS A 253 -10.39 -16.89 -28.79
N PHE A 254 -10.31 -17.08 -27.49
CA PHE A 254 -9.11 -16.81 -26.70
C PHE A 254 -8.06 -17.94 -26.70
N ALA A 255 -8.05 -18.79 -27.73
CA ALA A 255 -7.17 -19.97 -27.77
C ALA A 255 -5.70 -19.62 -28.01
N ASP A 256 -5.43 -18.56 -28.77
CA ASP A 256 -4.10 -18.04 -29.07
C ASP A 256 -3.40 -17.44 -27.83
N TRP A 257 -4.16 -16.81 -26.94
CA TRP A 257 -3.70 -16.28 -25.65
C TRP A 257 -3.13 -17.32 -24.69
N LYS A 258 -3.44 -18.61 -24.88
CA LYS A 258 -2.86 -19.71 -24.08
C LYS A 258 -1.36 -19.84 -24.24
N SER A 259 -0.81 -19.43 -25.39
CA SER A 259 0.63 -19.46 -25.67
C SER A 259 1.40 -18.31 -25.01
N VAL A 260 0.71 -17.23 -24.62
CA VAL A 260 1.32 -16.04 -24.00
C VAL A 260 1.70 -16.38 -22.56
N LYS A 261 3.01 -16.43 -22.31
CA LYS A 261 3.58 -16.90 -21.03
C LYS A 261 3.38 -15.91 -19.89
N ASN A 262 3.57 -14.61 -20.17
CA ASN A 262 3.51 -13.59 -19.13
C ASN A 262 2.06 -13.25 -18.81
N SER A 263 1.73 -13.34 -17.53
CA SER A 263 0.41 -13.00 -16.98
C SER A 263 0.58 -12.00 -15.85
N PHE A 264 -0.30 -11.01 -15.83
CA PHE A 264 -0.36 -9.96 -14.82
C PHE A 264 -1.62 -10.21 -13.99
N LEU A 265 -1.44 -10.55 -12.71
CA LEU A 265 -2.53 -10.98 -11.84
C LEU A 265 -2.95 -9.84 -10.92
N ASP A 266 -4.24 -9.81 -10.59
CA ASP A 266 -4.83 -8.89 -9.62
C ASP A 266 -5.60 -9.65 -8.52
N ASP A 267 -6.02 -8.95 -7.48
CA ASP A 267 -6.57 -9.56 -6.27
C ASP A 267 -8.05 -9.93 -6.41
N VAL A 268 -8.34 -11.22 -6.60
CA VAL A 268 -9.72 -11.76 -6.60
C VAL A 268 -10.53 -11.22 -5.40
N GLY A 269 -11.73 -10.70 -5.68
CA GLY A 269 -12.71 -10.25 -4.69
C GLY A 269 -12.57 -8.80 -4.22
N ASP A 270 -11.65 -8.02 -4.78
CA ASP A 270 -11.47 -6.58 -4.47
C ASP A 270 -12.63 -5.67 -4.92
N VAL A 271 -13.59 -6.21 -5.68
CA VAL A 271 -14.91 -5.61 -5.97
C VAL A 271 -15.94 -5.73 -4.84
N THR A 272 -15.58 -6.30 -3.68
CA THR A 272 -16.53 -6.51 -2.59
C THR A 272 -17.21 -5.20 -2.17
N HIS A 273 -18.54 -5.18 -2.19
CA HIS A 273 -19.33 -4.03 -1.76
C HIS A 273 -19.12 -3.76 -0.26
N ARG A 274 -18.96 -2.49 0.09
CA ARG A 274 -18.64 -2.06 1.46
C ARG A 274 -19.83 -1.33 2.04
N LYS A 275 -20.24 -1.72 3.24
CA LYS A 275 -21.26 -1.03 4.04
C LYS A 275 -20.85 -1.09 5.50
N HIS A 276 -20.58 0.06 6.10
CA HIS A 276 -20.14 0.13 7.49
C HIS A 276 -20.72 1.36 8.19
N PRO A 277 -21.18 1.24 9.45
CA PRO A 277 -21.56 2.39 10.25
C PRO A 277 -20.44 3.43 10.28
N GLY A 278 -20.79 4.69 10.09
CA GLY A 278 -19.84 5.78 10.20
C GLY A 278 -19.69 6.26 11.66
N TRP A 279 -18.90 7.31 11.85
CA TRP A 279 -18.73 7.98 13.13
C TRP A 279 -18.98 9.48 13.02
N GLY A 280 -19.55 10.07 14.08
CA GLY A 280 -19.83 11.50 14.17
C GLY A 280 -20.77 11.99 13.07
N ARG A 281 -20.28 12.88 12.20
CA ARG A 281 -21.06 13.46 11.09
C ARG A 281 -21.29 12.49 9.93
N VAL A 282 -20.48 11.43 9.84
CA VAL A 282 -20.64 10.39 8.82
C VAL A 282 -21.55 9.34 9.41
N ARG A 283 -22.79 9.22 8.91
CA ARG A 283 -23.75 8.24 9.41
C ARG A 283 -23.37 6.81 9.00
N GLU A 284 -22.99 6.65 7.74
CA GLU A 284 -22.68 5.37 7.14
C GLU A 284 -21.73 5.59 5.96
N TYR A 285 -20.83 4.64 5.74
CA TYR A 285 -20.09 4.51 4.49
C TYR A 285 -20.72 3.39 3.67
N VAL A 286 -21.17 3.71 2.46
CA VAL A 286 -21.72 2.75 1.49
C VAL A 286 -20.96 2.88 0.19
N ASN A 287 -20.52 1.75 -0.35
CA ASN A 287 -19.89 1.66 -1.65
C ASN A 287 -20.30 0.35 -2.34
N THR A 288 -21.12 0.48 -3.37
CA THR A 288 -21.64 -0.63 -4.18
C THR A 288 -21.14 -0.56 -5.63
N THR A 289 -20.02 0.11 -5.85
CA THR A 289 -19.49 0.34 -7.21
C THR A 289 -18.70 -0.85 -7.75
N GLY A 290 -18.23 -1.77 -6.89
CA GLY A 290 -17.46 -2.92 -7.35
C GLY A 290 -18.20 -3.74 -8.41
N ARG A 291 -17.52 -3.96 -9.54
CA ARG A 291 -18.04 -4.58 -10.77
C ARG A 291 -16.86 -5.12 -11.58
N ASN A 292 -17.08 -6.19 -12.34
CA ASN A 292 -16.09 -6.81 -13.24
C ASN A 292 -14.74 -7.08 -12.56
N ASP A 293 -14.72 -7.87 -11.47
CA ASP A 293 -13.52 -8.33 -10.76
C ASP A 293 -12.45 -8.89 -11.73
N ILE A 294 -11.45 -8.09 -12.06
CA ILE A 294 -10.35 -8.41 -12.96
C ILE A 294 -9.37 -9.28 -12.20
N VAL A 295 -9.02 -10.42 -12.77
CA VAL A 295 -8.14 -11.40 -12.10
C VAL A 295 -6.87 -11.69 -12.89
N GLU A 296 -6.88 -11.40 -14.18
CA GLU A 296 -5.75 -11.65 -15.07
C GLU A 296 -5.75 -10.68 -16.24
N SER A 297 -4.56 -10.23 -16.61
CA SER A 297 -4.28 -9.50 -17.83
C SER A 297 -3.08 -10.10 -18.56
N LYS A 298 -3.05 -9.98 -19.88
CA LYS A 298 -1.90 -10.37 -20.71
C LYS A 298 -1.63 -9.32 -21.78
N VAL A 299 -0.37 -9.25 -22.19
CA VAL A 299 0.08 -8.39 -23.29
C VAL A 299 0.85 -9.24 -24.29
N ALA A 300 0.48 -9.10 -25.55
CA ALA A 300 1.08 -9.77 -26.69
C ALA A 300 1.50 -8.71 -27.71
N SER A 301 2.54 -8.97 -28.48
CA SER A 301 2.89 -8.11 -29.61
C SER A 301 3.50 -8.90 -30.75
N ASP A 302 3.35 -8.36 -31.96
CA ASP A 302 3.98 -8.83 -33.18
C ASP A 302 4.68 -7.68 -33.92
N ALA A 303 4.93 -7.79 -35.22
CA ALA A 303 5.60 -6.74 -35.99
C ALA A 303 4.80 -5.42 -36.05
N GLU A 304 3.47 -5.47 -36.01
CA GLU A 304 2.60 -4.33 -36.32
C GLU A 304 1.72 -3.91 -35.14
N PHE A 305 1.39 -4.84 -34.26
CA PHE A 305 0.38 -4.65 -33.22
C PHE A 305 0.91 -4.95 -31.82
N VAL A 306 0.25 -4.32 -30.85
CA VAL A 306 0.21 -4.76 -29.45
C VAL A 306 -1.24 -5.12 -29.15
N SER A 307 -1.44 -6.32 -28.60
CA SER A 307 -2.74 -6.81 -28.18
C SER A 307 -2.78 -6.92 -26.67
N PHE A 308 -3.94 -6.61 -26.10
CA PHE A 308 -4.22 -6.70 -24.68
C PHE A 308 -5.36 -7.66 -24.43
N TYR A 309 -5.22 -8.46 -23.38
CA TYR A 309 -6.23 -9.36 -22.87
C TYR A 309 -6.51 -9.03 -21.42
N VAL A 310 -7.77 -9.15 -21.02
CA VAL A 310 -8.20 -9.09 -19.63
C VAL A 310 -9.28 -10.13 -19.39
N ARG A 311 -9.23 -10.75 -18.21
CA ARG A 311 -10.23 -11.72 -17.75
C ARG A 311 -10.73 -11.34 -16.37
N THR A 312 -12.03 -11.48 -16.19
CA THR A 312 -12.71 -11.26 -14.92
C THR A 312 -13.08 -12.58 -14.23
N ALA A 313 -13.34 -12.54 -12.92
CA ALA A 313 -13.74 -13.70 -12.11
C ALA A 313 -15.13 -14.23 -12.51
N SER A 314 -16.00 -13.35 -13.02
CA SER A 314 -17.36 -13.63 -13.49
C SER A 314 -17.57 -13.06 -14.89
N PRO A 315 -18.61 -13.47 -15.65
CA PRO A 315 -18.91 -12.88 -16.95
C PRO A 315 -18.98 -11.35 -16.92
N LEU A 316 -18.44 -10.71 -17.96
CA LEU A 316 -18.39 -9.26 -18.09
C LEU A 316 -19.79 -8.67 -18.15
N THR A 317 -19.98 -7.51 -17.53
CA THR A 317 -21.18 -6.70 -17.76
C THR A 317 -21.26 -6.20 -19.21
N ALA A 318 -22.44 -5.73 -19.63
CA ALA A 318 -22.67 -5.25 -20.98
C ALA A 318 -21.75 -4.05 -21.33
N TRP A 319 -21.25 -4.03 -22.57
CA TRP A 319 -20.29 -3.03 -23.05
C TRP A 319 -20.78 -1.58 -23.00
N ASN A 320 -22.10 -1.38 -23.01
CA ASN A 320 -22.75 -0.07 -22.93
C ASN A 320 -23.00 0.38 -21.48
N SER A 321 -22.50 -0.36 -20.49
CA SER A 321 -22.53 0.06 -19.10
C SER A 321 -21.65 1.31 -18.93
N PRO A 322 -22.01 2.27 -18.05
CA PRO A 322 -21.16 3.40 -17.76
C PRO A 322 -19.78 2.95 -17.24
N ASP A 323 -18.75 3.71 -17.60
CA ASP A 323 -17.38 3.52 -17.11
C ASP A 323 -16.82 2.10 -17.33
N TRP A 324 -17.20 1.45 -18.43
CA TRP A 324 -16.88 0.04 -18.69
C TRP A 324 -15.46 -0.18 -19.21
N MET A 325 -14.69 -1.03 -18.52
CA MET A 325 -13.42 -1.64 -18.95
C MET A 325 -12.45 -0.71 -19.71
N ARG A 326 -11.94 0.33 -19.05
CA ARG A 326 -10.92 1.24 -19.61
C ARG A 326 -9.53 0.64 -19.51
N LEU A 327 -8.72 0.85 -20.55
CA LEU A 327 -7.31 0.51 -20.57
C LEU A 327 -6.47 1.78 -20.70
N PHE A 328 -5.58 2.02 -19.74
CA PHE A 328 -4.62 3.12 -19.74
C PHE A 328 -3.24 2.60 -20.10
N ILE A 329 -2.52 3.32 -20.97
CA ILE A 329 -1.21 2.89 -21.50
C ILE A 329 -0.24 4.07 -21.50
N SER A 330 1.01 3.78 -21.15
CA SER A 330 2.15 4.66 -21.26
C SER A 330 3.26 3.95 -22.04
N VAL A 331 3.90 4.63 -22.99
CA VAL A 331 5.08 4.12 -23.69
C VAL A 331 6.30 4.80 -23.08
N GLN A 332 7.29 4.02 -22.62
CA GLN A 332 8.52 4.57 -22.06
C GLN A 332 9.43 5.12 -23.17
N ASP A 333 9.15 6.34 -23.63
CA ASP A 333 10.07 7.14 -24.46
C ASP A 333 9.97 8.68 -24.24
N GLY A 334 9.27 9.10 -23.17
CA GLY A 334 9.48 10.38 -22.48
C GLY A 334 9.39 11.63 -23.34
N SER A 335 8.19 12.22 -23.47
CA SER A 335 7.97 13.67 -23.70
C SER A 335 6.51 14.05 -23.96
N LYS A 336 5.59 13.08 -24.05
CA LYS A 336 4.21 13.35 -24.44
C LYS A 336 3.39 13.86 -23.25
N PRO A 337 2.37 14.70 -23.50
CA PRO A 337 1.38 15.03 -22.50
C PRO A 337 0.71 13.76 -21.95
N ALA A 338 0.46 13.73 -20.65
CA ALA A 338 -0.07 12.55 -19.97
C ALA A 338 -1.01 12.93 -18.82
N TRP A 339 -1.88 11.99 -18.45
CA TRP A 339 -2.64 12.02 -17.20
C TRP A 339 -2.11 10.93 -16.27
N GLU A 340 -1.63 11.29 -15.08
CA GLU A 340 -1.05 10.32 -14.12
C GLU A 340 0.06 9.42 -14.72
N GLY A 341 0.75 9.94 -15.74
CA GLY A 341 1.78 9.22 -16.49
C GLY A 341 1.28 8.33 -17.62
N PHE A 342 -0.03 8.27 -17.89
CA PHE A 342 -0.62 7.57 -19.02
C PHE A 342 -0.83 8.51 -20.21
N GLU A 343 -0.28 8.11 -21.36
CA GLU A 343 -0.33 8.87 -22.61
C GLU A 343 -1.56 8.51 -23.44
N PHE A 344 -2.09 7.30 -23.26
CA PHE A 344 -3.22 6.77 -24.02
C PHE A 344 -4.29 6.19 -23.10
N MET A 345 -5.53 6.33 -23.54
CA MET A 345 -6.68 5.64 -22.96
C MET A 345 -7.45 4.96 -24.08
N VAL A 346 -7.88 3.74 -23.81
CA VAL A 346 -8.76 2.97 -24.68
C VAL A 346 -10.08 2.78 -23.98
N ASN A 347 -11.15 2.74 -24.76
CA ASN A 347 -12.47 2.32 -24.32
C ASN A 347 -13.29 3.34 -23.53
N ARG A 348 -13.15 4.65 -23.82
CA ARG A 348 -14.05 5.67 -23.25
C ARG A 348 -15.43 5.69 -23.93
N THR A 349 -15.50 5.34 -25.21
CA THR A 349 -16.74 5.30 -26.00
C THR A 349 -16.86 3.98 -26.77
N PRO A 350 -17.12 2.84 -26.09
CA PRO A 350 -17.32 1.55 -26.74
C PRO A 350 -18.52 1.54 -27.68
N LYS A 351 -18.39 0.75 -28.75
CA LYS A 351 -19.47 0.30 -29.66
C LYS A 351 -19.38 -1.22 -29.74
N ASN A 352 -20.42 -1.92 -30.19
CA ASN A 352 -20.50 -3.40 -30.19
C ASN A 352 -19.22 -4.18 -30.60
N ALA A 353 -18.43 -3.68 -31.56
CA ALA A 353 -17.25 -4.38 -32.09
C ALA A 353 -15.98 -3.51 -32.19
N THR A 354 -16.08 -2.22 -31.86
CA THR A 354 -15.00 -1.25 -31.98
C THR A 354 -15.06 -0.26 -30.83
N THR A 355 -13.93 0.33 -30.49
CA THR A 355 -13.85 1.35 -29.46
C THR A 355 -12.79 2.38 -29.80
N THR A 356 -12.70 3.43 -28.99
CA THR A 356 -11.76 4.53 -29.23
C THR A 356 -10.42 4.27 -28.56
N LEU A 357 -9.35 4.54 -29.31
CA LEU A 357 -8.03 4.88 -28.79
C LEU A 357 -7.92 6.40 -28.76
N GLU A 358 -7.60 6.93 -27.59
CA GLU A 358 -7.46 8.36 -27.35
C GLU A 358 -6.08 8.67 -26.79
N ARG A 359 -5.55 9.86 -27.11
CA ARG A 359 -4.28 10.36 -26.57
C ARG A 359 -4.51 11.51 -25.59
N SER A 360 -3.69 11.59 -24.55
CA SER A 360 -3.75 12.66 -23.57
C SER A 360 -3.19 13.96 -24.13
N LYS A 361 -3.82 15.09 -23.76
CA LYS A 361 -3.29 16.45 -23.93
C LYS A 361 -2.66 17.00 -22.65
N GLY A 362 -2.51 16.17 -21.62
CA GLY A 362 -2.10 16.58 -20.28
C GLY A 362 -3.33 16.77 -19.38
N GLY A 363 -3.22 16.30 -18.13
CA GLY A 363 -4.37 16.23 -17.22
C GLY A 363 -5.49 15.34 -17.79
N TRP A 364 -6.69 15.40 -17.22
CA TRP A 364 -7.84 14.63 -17.69
C TRP A 364 -8.46 15.22 -18.97
N ASN A 365 -7.66 15.27 -20.04
CA ASN A 365 -8.04 15.81 -21.34
C ASN A 365 -7.56 14.85 -22.43
N TRP A 366 -8.49 14.31 -23.19
CA TRP A 366 -8.26 13.20 -24.10
C TRP A 366 -8.85 13.53 -25.48
N GLU A 367 -8.07 13.32 -26.52
CA GLU A 367 -8.55 13.43 -27.91
C GLU A 367 -8.56 12.09 -28.65
N PRO A 368 -9.58 11.83 -29.46
CA PRO A 368 -9.62 10.66 -30.34
C PRO A 368 -8.40 10.59 -31.27
N LEU A 369 -7.85 9.38 -31.38
CA LEU A 369 -6.71 9.09 -32.27
C LEU A 369 -7.07 8.04 -33.33
N ALA A 370 -7.77 6.98 -32.94
CA ALA A 370 -8.22 5.94 -33.87
C ALA A 370 -9.41 5.14 -33.30
N ASP A 371 -10.16 4.49 -34.18
CA ASP A 371 -11.06 3.40 -33.81
C ASP A 371 -10.26 2.08 -33.84
N VAL A 372 -10.41 1.27 -32.80
CA VAL A 372 -9.72 -0.02 -32.62
C VAL A 372 -10.72 -1.15 -32.39
N SER A 373 -10.38 -2.36 -32.81
CA SER A 373 -11.25 -3.53 -32.65
C SER A 373 -11.08 -4.15 -31.26
N TYR A 374 -12.19 -4.60 -30.69
CA TYR A 374 -12.19 -5.46 -29.50
C TYR A 374 -13.24 -6.55 -29.63
N ARG A 375 -13.08 -7.65 -28.89
CA ARG A 375 -14.09 -8.70 -28.74
C ARG A 375 -14.21 -9.13 -27.29
N THR A 376 -15.38 -9.66 -26.95
CA THR A 376 -15.65 -10.26 -25.65
C THR A 376 -16.32 -11.62 -25.81
N ASN A 377 -16.09 -12.51 -24.85
CA ASN A 377 -16.86 -13.74 -24.68
C ASN A 377 -16.82 -14.15 -23.21
N GLY A 378 -17.98 -14.28 -22.57
CA GLY A 378 -18.06 -14.61 -21.15
C GLY A 378 -17.33 -13.57 -20.29
N SER A 379 -16.25 -13.99 -19.64
CA SER A 379 -15.43 -13.15 -18.76
C SER A 379 -14.15 -12.60 -19.41
N GLU A 380 -13.98 -12.80 -20.72
CA GLU A 380 -12.75 -12.46 -21.43
C GLU A 380 -12.98 -11.30 -22.41
N LEU A 381 -11.99 -10.41 -22.50
CA LEU A 381 -11.95 -9.28 -23.42
C LEU A 381 -10.57 -9.18 -24.06
N GLU A 382 -10.53 -8.91 -25.37
CA GLU A 382 -9.31 -8.65 -26.12
C GLU A 382 -9.40 -7.36 -26.95
N ILE A 383 -8.29 -6.62 -27.01
CA ILE A 383 -8.13 -5.38 -27.78
C ILE A 383 -6.84 -5.47 -28.60
N ARG A 384 -6.84 -4.95 -29.82
CA ARG A 384 -5.62 -4.80 -30.64
C ARG A 384 -5.36 -3.36 -31.04
N LEU A 385 -4.16 -2.88 -30.78
CA LEU A 385 -3.71 -1.51 -31.04
C LEU A 385 -2.55 -1.50 -32.04
N PRO A 386 -2.59 -0.65 -33.09
CA PRO A 386 -1.44 -0.47 -33.97
C PRO A 386 -0.26 0.15 -33.20
N LYS A 387 0.93 -0.47 -33.28
CA LYS A 387 2.16 0.07 -32.65
C LYS A 387 2.43 1.52 -33.06
N LYS A 388 2.23 1.82 -34.35
CA LYS A 388 2.39 3.16 -34.91
C LYS A 388 1.49 4.20 -34.25
N ALA A 389 0.26 3.83 -33.85
CA ALA A 389 -0.64 4.74 -33.16
C ALA A 389 -0.16 5.08 -31.74
N LEU A 390 0.54 4.14 -31.10
CA LEU A 390 1.18 4.35 -29.79
C LEU A 390 2.54 5.08 -29.91
N GLY A 391 3.02 5.33 -31.13
CA GLY A 391 4.35 5.90 -31.38
C GLY A 391 5.50 4.90 -31.18
N ILE A 392 5.19 3.61 -31.04
CA ILE A 392 6.22 2.57 -30.87
C ILE A 392 6.94 2.35 -32.20
N THR A 393 8.27 2.46 -32.16
CA THR A 393 9.14 2.16 -33.30
C THR A 393 10.02 0.95 -32.98
N GLY A 394 10.23 0.09 -33.96
CA GLY A 394 11.04 -1.13 -33.80
C GLY A 394 10.37 -2.24 -32.97
N ASN A 395 11.20 -3.16 -32.50
CA ASN A 395 10.76 -4.40 -31.84
C ASN A 395 11.02 -4.44 -30.34
N THR A 396 11.76 -3.48 -29.81
CA THR A 396 12.09 -3.35 -28.39
C THR A 396 11.39 -2.13 -27.84
N PHE A 397 10.58 -2.30 -26.80
CA PHE A 397 9.82 -1.21 -26.18
C PHE A 397 9.31 -1.64 -24.81
N THR A 398 9.07 -0.66 -23.94
CA THR A 398 8.48 -0.90 -22.62
C THR A 398 7.16 -0.16 -22.52
N LEU A 399 6.13 -0.86 -22.05
CA LEU A 399 4.81 -0.30 -21.76
C LEU A 399 4.55 -0.39 -20.26
N ASP A 400 3.96 0.68 -19.73
CA ASP A 400 3.20 0.58 -18.49
C ASP A 400 1.70 0.61 -18.82
N PHE A 401 0.89 -0.22 -18.14
CA PHE A 401 -0.55 -0.26 -18.38
C PHE A 401 -1.37 -0.54 -17.12
N LYS A 402 -2.66 -0.20 -17.20
CA LYS A 402 -3.66 -0.42 -16.16
C LYS A 402 -5.03 -0.64 -16.80
N TRP A 403 -5.81 -1.56 -16.23
CA TRP A 403 -7.25 -1.65 -16.47
C TRP A 403 -8.03 -0.99 -15.33
N ALA A 404 -9.19 -0.42 -15.64
CA ALA A 404 -10.15 0.02 -14.64
C ALA A 404 -11.58 -0.17 -15.14
N ASP A 405 -12.47 -0.63 -14.27
CA ASP A 405 -13.90 -0.76 -14.54
C ASP A 405 -14.70 -0.01 -13.47
N ASN A 406 -15.76 0.67 -13.89
CA ASN A 406 -16.69 1.39 -13.01
C ASN A 406 -16.06 2.43 -12.06
N ALA A 407 -14.83 2.87 -12.36
CA ALA A 407 -14.21 4.04 -11.76
C ALA A 407 -14.73 5.31 -12.47
N PRO A 408 -15.21 6.33 -11.74
CA PRO A 408 -15.72 7.56 -12.34
C PRO A 408 -14.76 8.23 -13.33
N ALA A 409 -15.30 8.71 -14.44
CA ALA A 409 -14.55 9.34 -15.53
C ALA A 409 -14.26 10.84 -15.33
N ASP A 410 -13.92 11.26 -14.11
CA ASP A 410 -13.73 12.67 -13.75
C ASP A 410 -12.26 13.10 -13.63
N GLY A 411 -11.33 12.14 -13.74
CA GLY A 411 -9.89 12.39 -13.69
C GLY A 411 -9.27 12.35 -12.30
N ASP A 412 -10.02 11.98 -11.26
CA ASP A 412 -9.47 11.70 -9.94
C ASP A 412 -8.93 10.24 -9.88
N PRO A 413 -7.61 10.03 -9.84
CA PRO A 413 -7.04 8.68 -9.79
C PRO A 413 -7.26 7.97 -8.45
N LEU A 414 -7.70 8.68 -7.41
CA LEU A 414 -8.01 8.08 -6.11
C LEU A 414 -9.25 7.18 -6.19
N HIS A 415 -10.08 7.32 -7.22
CA HIS A 415 -11.15 6.35 -7.47
C HIS A 415 -10.64 4.92 -7.63
N TRP A 416 -9.41 4.71 -8.12
CA TRP A 416 -8.82 3.39 -8.22
C TRP A 416 -8.49 2.72 -6.86
N LEU A 417 -8.63 3.44 -5.74
CA LEU A 417 -8.47 2.85 -4.40
C LEU A 417 -9.73 2.17 -3.89
N ASP A 418 -10.92 2.65 -4.26
CA ASP A 418 -12.17 2.14 -3.68
C ASP A 418 -13.37 2.06 -4.63
N LYS A 419 -13.31 2.59 -5.86
CA LYS A 419 -14.44 2.60 -6.81
C LYS A 419 -14.24 1.62 -7.95
N GLY A 420 -15.27 0.80 -8.16
CA GLY A 420 -15.26 -0.19 -9.22
C GLY A 420 -14.18 -1.23 -8.99
N ASP A 421 -13.39 -1.45 -10.03
CA ASP A 421 -12.19 -2.28 -10.00
C ASP A 421 -11.03 -1.60 -10.75
N ALA A 422 -9.80 -1.88 -10.34
CA ALA A 422 -8.60 -1.37 -10.99
C ALA A 422 -7.48 -2.41 -10.91
N ALA A 423 -6.97 -2.84 -12.08
CA ALA A 423 -5.91 -3.83 -12.19
C ALA A 423 -4.62 -3.22 -12.77
N PRO A 424 -3.50 -3.15 -12.02
CA PRO A 424 -3.40 -3.56 -10.61
C PRO A 424 -4.09 -2.55 -9.68
N ASN A 425 -4.37 -2.96 -8.46
CA ASN A 425 -4.99 -2.11 -7.43
C ASN A 425 -4.37 -0.70 -7.30
N ALA A 426 -5.18 0.28 -6.89
CA ALA A 426 -4.77 1.67 -6.65
C ALA A 426 -4.08 2.32 -7.88
N ARG A 427 -3.09 3.19 -7.65
CA ARG A 427 -2.30 3.86 -8.71
C ARG A 427 -1.07 3.06 -9.15
N PHE A 428 -0.99 1.78 -8.81
CA PHE A 428 0.04 0.90 -9.39
C PHE A 428 -0.18 0.69 -10.89
N ARG A 429 0.86 0.22 -11.57
CA ARG A 429 0.83 -0.09 -13.00
C ARG A 429 1.55 -1.42 -13.25
N TYR A 430 1.07 -2.16 -14.23
CA TYR A 430 1.81 -3.29 -14.77
C TYR A 430 2.88 -2.80 -15.74
N ARG A 431 3.98 -3.55 -15.85
CA ARG A 431 5.04 -3.27 -16.82
C ARG A 431 5.24 -4.45 -17.75
N TYR A 432 5.14 -4.19 -19.05
CA TYR A 432 5.50 -5.11 -20.11
C TYR A 432 6.78 -4.63 -20.77
N ASP A 433 7.85 -5.42 -20.69
CA ASP A 433 9.15 -5.13 -21.30
C ASP A 433 9.39 -6.07 -22.49
N LYS A 434 9.25 -5.55 -23.71
CA LYS A 434 9.55 -6.28 -24.94
C LYS A 434 11.02 -6.05 -25.31
N ARG A 435 11.79 -7.13 -25.44
CA ARG A 435 13.20 -7.10 -25.84
C ARG A 435 13.41 -7.63 -27.24
#